data_AF-A0AAV2G9T7-F1
#
_entry.id   AF-A0AAV2G9T7-F1
#
_cell.length_a   1.000
_cell.length_b   1.000
_cell.length_c   1.000
_cell.angle_alpha   90.00
_cell.angle_beta   90.00
_cell.angle_gamma   90.00
#
_symmetry.space_group_name_H-M   'P 1'
#
loop_
_entity.id
_entity.type
_entity.pdbx_description
1 polymer ?
#
loop_
_entity_poly.entity_id
_entity_poly.type
_entity_poly.pdbx_seq_one_letter_code
_entity_poly.pdbx_strand_id
1 'polypeptide(L)' 'MYTVEFQKKGLPYIHLLVWLAEEYKLRTSADIDEVISAKIPDPLQDPVGYEAVCRYMLHGLCGEANTMHHVCETENS' A
#
# COMPACT_ATOMS: atom_id res chain seq x y z
N MET A 1 4.62 2.59 21.84
CA MET A 1 5.39 3.80 21.52
C MET A 1 5.94 3.58 20.12
N TYR A 2 5.53 4.37 19.12
CA TYR A 2 6.06 4.28 17.76
C TYR A 2 6.83 5.57 17.47
N THR A 3 8.05 5.42 16.95
CA THR A 3 8.90 6.55 16.54
C THR A 3 8.88 6.60 15.02
N VAL A 4 8.46 7.73 14.46
CA VAL A 4 8.46 7.94 13.00
C VAL A 4 9.62 8.85 12.64
N GLU A 5 10.60 8.33 11.91
CA GLU A 5 11.75 9.09 11.41
C GLU A 5 11.65 9.27 9.90
N PHE A 6 11.74 10.52 9.43
CA PHE A 6 11.67 10.84 8.00
C PHE A 6 13.06 11.10 7.44
N GLN A 7 13.50 10.29 6.47
CA GLN A 7 14.73 10.56 5.73
C GLN A 7 14.47 11.54 4.58
N LYS A 8 15.07 12.73 4.68
CA LYS A 8 15.04 13.74 3.61
C LYS A 8 16.09 13.38 2.55
N LYS A 9 15.73 12.63 1.51
CA LYS A 9 16.25 12.76 0.13
C LYS A 9 15.71 11.66 -0.80
N GLY A 10 14.78 12.05 -1.68
CA GLY A 10 14.42 11.32 -2.91
C GLY A 10 13.23 10.37 -2.80
N LEU A 11 12.10 10.76 -3.44
CA LEU A 11 10.80 10.07 -3.51
C LEU A 11 10.20 9.69 -2.13
N PRO A 12 8.86 9.67 -1.96
CA PRO A 12 8.25 9.32 -0.67
C PRO A 12 8.33 7.81 -0.42
N TYR A 13 9.55 7.28 -0.26
CA TYR A 13 9.77 5.95 0.29
C TYR A 13 9.65 6.05 1.81
N ILE A 14 8.61 5.43 2.35
CA ILE A 14 8.45 5.29 3.80
C ILE A 14 9.19 4.01 4.21
N HIS A 15 10.20 4.18 5.06
CA HIS A 15 10.78 3.07 5.82
C HIS A 15 9.98 2.95 7.13
N LEU A 16 9.07 1.98 7.20
CA LEU A 16 8.29 1.69 8.41
C LEU A 16 8.91 0.49 9.13
N LEU A 17 9.36 0.70 10.38
CA LEU A 17 9.82 -0.38 11.25
C LEU A 17 8.74 -0.67 12.32
N VAL A 18 8.20 -1.88 12.30
CA VAL A 18 7.17 -2.33 13.23
C VAL A 18 7.75 -3.42 14.13
N TRP A 19 7.62 -3.25 15.45
CA TRP A 19 7.92 -4.30 16.42
C TRP A 19 6.62 -4.94 16.91
N LEU A 20 6.49 -6.25 16.67
CA LEU A 20 5.35 -7.04 17.12
C LEU A 20 5.64 -7.64 18.49
N ALA A 21 4.61 -7.77 19.31
CA ALA A 21 4.71 -8.51 20.58
C ALA A 21 5.05 -9.98 20.32
N GLU A 22 5.58 -10.68 21.32
CA GLU A 22 6.14 -12.03 21.15
C GLU A 22 5.12 -13.02 20.57
N GLU A 23 3.86 -12.90 20.98
CA GLU A 23 2.73 -13.71 20.52
C GLU A 23 2.31 -13.46 19.06
N TYR A 24 2.71 -12.32 18.47
CA TYR A 24 2.40 -11.93 17.09
C TYR A 24 3.64 -11.94 16.18
N LYS A 25 4.78 -12.45 16.66
CA LYS A 25 5.98 -12.52 15.83
C LYS A 25 5.76 -13.41 14.62
N LEU A 26 5.93 -12.82 13.45
CA LEU A 26 6.02 -13.53 12.17
C LEU A 26 7.41 -14.17 12.11
N ARG A 27 7.49 -15.49 12.24
CA ARG A 27 8.75 -16.24 12.39
C ARG A 27 9.17 -16.91 11.10
N THR A 28 8.23 -17.15 10.19
CA THR A 28 8.46 -17.78 8.90
C THR A 28 8.22 -16.79 7.76
N SER A 29 8.77 -17.09 6.58
CA SER A 29 8.47 -16.32 5.37
C SER A 29 6.99 -16.39 5.01
N ALA A 30 6.34 -17.53 5.23
CA ALA A 30 4.91 -17.69 4.98
C ALA A 30 4.07 -16.76 5.87
N ASP A 31 4.42 -16.64 7.16
CA ASP A 31 3.75 -15.71 8.08
C ASP A 31 3.86 -14.26 7.58
N ILE A 32 5.01 -13.89 7.01
CA ILE A 32 5.25 -12.57 6.44
C ILE A 32 4.42 -12.37 5.17
N ASP A 33 4.42 -13.34 4.25
CA ASP A 33 3.71 -13.23 2.98
C ASP A 33 2.17 -13.19 3.16
N GLU A 34 1.65 -13.79 4.23
CA GLU A 34 0.23 -13.70 4.58
C GLU A 34 -0.17 -12.29 5.09
N VAL A 35 0.74 -11.61 5.78
CA VAL A 35 0.45 -10.31 6.43
C VAL A 35 0.88 -9.12 5.57
N ILE A 36 1.98 -9.26 4.83
CA ILE A 36 2.55 -8.22 3.99
C ILE A 36 2.32 -8.59 2.54
N SER A 37 1.51 -7.80 1.84
CA SER A 37 1.28 -7.96 0.40
C SER A 37 1.43 -6.61 -0.30
N ALA A 38 2.03 -6.63 -1.48
CA ALA A 38 2.10 -5.47 -2.38
C ALA A 38 0.99 -5.51 -3.46
N LYS A 39 -0.04 -6.33 -3.25
CA LYS A 39 -1.15 -6.47 -4.19
C LYS A 39 -2.14 -5.32 -4.03
N ILE A 40 -2.74 -4.91 -5.15
CA ILE A 40 -3.93 -4.05 -5.11
C ILE A 40 -5.08 -4.88 -4.53
N PRO A 41 -5.78 -4.41 -3.48
CA PRO A 41 -6.89 -5.13 -2.87
C PRO A 41 -8.03 -5.39 -3.87
N ASP A 42 -8.87 -6.38 -3.60
CA ASP A 42 -10.06 -6.63 -4.42
C ASP A 42 -11.17 -5.62 -4.03
N PRO A 43 -11.76 -4.88 -4.97
CA PRO A 43 -12.74 -3.83 -4.66
C PRO A 43 -14.06 -4.37 -4.08
N LEU A 44 -14.38 -5.65 -4.26
CA LEU A 44 -15.57 -6.28 -3.69
C LEU A 44 -15.31 -6.88 -2.30
N GLN A 45 -14.11 -7.42 -2.08
CA GLN A 45 -13.76 -8.04 -0.79
C GLN A 45 -13.19 -7.05 0.23
N ASP A 46 -12.42 -6.06 -0.22
CA ASP A 46 -11.81 -5.01 0.60
C ASP A 46 -11.91 -3.63 -0.11
N PRO A 47 -13.12 -3.05 -0.16
CA PRO A 47 -13.34 -1.76 -0.83
C PRO A 47 -12.55 -0.61 -0.18
N VAL A 48 -12.32 -0.66 1.14
CA VAL A 48 -11.63 0.39 1.88
C VAL A 48 -10.13 0.35 1.59
N GLY A 49 -9.52 -0.85 1.63
CA GLY A 49 -8.13 -1.03 1.25
C GLY A 49 -7.89 -0.66 -0.21
N TYR A 50 -8.82 -1.04 -1.10
CA TYR A 50 -8.78 -0.66 -2.51
C TYR A 50 -8.74 0.87 -2.68
N GLU A 51 -9.73 1.58 -2.12
CA GLU A 51 -9.78 3.05 -2.21
C GLU A 51 -8.50 3.70 -1.69
N ALA A 52 -7.99 3.23 -0.54
CA ALA A 52 -6.77 3.76 0.06
C ALA A 52 -5.53 3.55 -0.83
N VAL A 53 -5.34 2.35 -1.37
CA VAL A 53 -4.20 2.05 -2.27
C VAL A 53 -4.30 2.88 -3.54
N CYS A 54 -5.47 2.94 -4.16
CA CYS A 54 -5.70 3.68 -5.40
C CYS A 54 -5.49 5.19 -5.24
N ARG A 55 -5.84 5.74 -4.07
CA ARG A 55 -5.73 7.17 -3.80
C ARG A 55 -4.34 7.60 -3.37
N TYR A 56 -3.66 6.79 -2.57
CA TYR A 56 -2.43 7.22 -1.88
C TYR A 56 -1.17 6.49 -2.33
N MET A 57 -1.28 5.30 -2.93
CA MET A 57 -0.13 4.45 -3.26
C MET A 57 0.10 4.28 -4.76
N LEU A 58 -0.92 4.48 -5.59
CA LEU A 58 -0.78 4.45 -7.04
C LEU A 58 -0.61 5.86 -7.59
N HIS A 59 0.37 6.04 -8.47
CA HIS A 59 0.45 7.23 -9.29
C HIS A 59 -0.61 7.17 -10.39
N GLY A 60 -1.28 8.29 -10.65
CA GLY A 60 -2.08 8.45 -11.86
C GLY A 60 -1.21 8.30 -13.12
N LEU A 61 -1.85 8.15 -14.27
CA LEU A 61 -1.15 8.11 -15.55
C LEU A 61 -0.27 9.36 -15.72
N CYS A 62 0.95 9.18 -16.19
CA CYS A 62 1.91 10.27 -16.39
C CYS A 62 1.96 10.70 -17.86
N GLY A 63 2.30 11.96 -18.10
CA GLY A 63 2.44 12.54 -19.45
C GLY A 63 1.11 12.98 -20.06
N GLU A 64 1.05 13.07 -21.39
CA GLU A 64 -0.13 13.56 -22.13
C GLU A 64 -1.39 12.66 -21.97
N ALA A 65 -1.21 11.45 -21.44
CA ALA A 65 -2.28 10.54 -21.07
C ALA A 65 -2.88 10.84 -19.68
N ASN A 66 -2.41 11.88 -18.99
CA ASN A 66 -2.93 12.28 -17.68
C ASN A 66 -4.27 13.03 -17.83
N THR A 67 -5.33 12.29 -18.18
CA THR A 67 -6.71 12.75 -18.11
C THR A 67 -7.29 12.47 -16.72
N MET A 68 -6.55 12.72 -15.64
CA MET A 68 -7.03 12.55 -14.25
C MET A 68 -7.66 11.18 -13.96
N HIS A 69 -7.28 10.13 -14.68
CA HIS A 69 -7.74 8.78 -14.41
C HIS A 69 -6.80 8.11 -13.41
N HIS A 70 -7.34 7.76 -12.24
CA HIS A 70 -6.67 6.83 -11.34
C HIS A 70 -6.58 5.46 -12.00
N VAL A 71 -5.47 4.76 -11.78
CA VAL A 71 -5.22 3.39 -12.31
C VAL A 71 -6.34 2.40 -11.94
N CYS A 72 -7.13 2.73 -10.91
CA CYS A 72 -8.20 1.89 -10.37
C CYS A 72 -9.61 2.18 -10.91
N GLU A 73 -9.75 2.87 -12.03
CA GLU A 73 -11.06 3.08 -12.65
C GLU A 73 -11.21 2.23 -13.92
N THR A 74 -11.65 0.99 -13.75
CA THR A 74 -12.42 0.16 -14.70
C THR A 74 -12.88 -1.08 -13.90
N GLU A 75 -14.14 -1.50 -13.81
CA GLU A 75 -15.26 -1.42 -14.76
C GLU A 75 -16.58 -1.19 -13.99
N ASN A 76 -17.32 -0.12 -14.29
CA ASN A 76 -18.75 -0.10 -14.00
C ASN A 76 -19.41 -1.12 -14.95
N SER A 77 -20.10 -2.08 -14.35
CA SER A 77 -20.97 -3.05 -15.01
C SER A 77 -22.03 -2.40 -15.90
#